data_AF-A0A553HNW4-F1
#
_entry.id   AF-A0A553HNW4-F1
#
_cell.length_a   1.000
_cell.length_b   1.000
_cell.length_c   1.000
_cell.angle_alpha   90.00
_cell.angle_beta   90.00
_cell.angle_gamma   90.00
#
_symmetry.space_group_name_H-M   'P 1'
#
loop_
_entity.id
_entity.type
_entity.pdbx_description
1 polymer ?
#
loop_
_entity_poly.entity_id
_entity_poly.type
_entity_poly.pdbx_seq_one_letter_code
_entity_poly.pdbx_strand_id
1 'polypeptide(L)'
;MLLIPATKQPQRPTPPSHIKPRTPAYQLRTYSTQQRTGGVRGPTYAIIMDEKTQPLLSEDPPSDPPPTYVASAKDHGLPIRQPQQPQQPPQQGRRPPPLAPLELPILKYMRTHRVILASASPRRRGLLAQLGLPNIEIIPSTKPENLPKDQMGAFEYVSATAQQKALDVYQSAIKKVEEATEAAEKAGENGEMIGDVTQNGNGTVPALKDPDLVIAADTVIVTRDGMILEKPPSEQAHKRMLRHLRDTRTHRVLTAICCVAPKPDASFPGYAISNHIEETRVTFAKASDGLPDDVIDAYVKTREGVDKAGGYAVQGLGGMVLVEKIEGSVDNVVGLPVRQCLQLCEKVVFKQDDESEEEEED
;
A
#
# COMPACT_ATOMS: atom_id res chain seq x y z
N MET A 1 -8.41 58.50 18.55
CA MET A 1 -9.45 58.98 17.61
C MET A 1 -8.75 59.59 16.41
N LEU A 2 -8.53 58.80 15.36
CA LEU A 2 -8.02 59.24 14.06
C LEU A 2 -8.65 58.34 13.00
N LEU A 3 -9.56 58.91 12.21
CA LEU A 3 -10.23 58.29 11.07
C LEU A 3 -9.28 58.21 9.88
N ILE A 4 -9.21 57.05 9.22
CA ILE A 4 -8.59 56.86 7.90
C ILE A 4 -9.64 56.18 7.00
N PRO A 5 -9.83 56.60 5.73
CA PRO A 5 -11.07 56.40 4.98
C PRO A 5 -11.18 55.03 4.28
N ALA A 6 -12.42 54.60 4.07
CA ALA A 6 -12.79 53.36 3.40
C ALA A 6 -12.31 53.30 1.94
N THR A 7 -11.46 52.32 1.63
CA THR A 7 -11.02 51.99 0.28
C THR A 7 -12.01 51.05 -0.40
N LYS A 8 -12.41 51.41 -1.64
CA LYS A 8 -13.34 50.67 -2.50
C LYS A 8 -12.85 49.25 -2.79
N GLN A 9 -13.73 48.26 -2.61
CA GLN A 9 -13.53 46.89 -3.07
C GLN A 9 -13.45 46.82 -4.61
N PRO A 10 -12.55 46.01 -5.20
CA PRO A 10 -12.51 45.77 -6.63
C PRO A 10 -13.67 44.84 -7.05
N GLN A 11 -14.42 45.24 -8.08
CA GLN A 11 -15.47 44.43 -8.69
C GLN A 11 -14.85 43.19 -9.37
N ARG A 12 -15.40 42.00 -9.08
CA ARG A 12 -15.03 40.76 -9.77
C ARG A 12 -15.58 40.78 -11.22
N PRO A 13 -14.79 40.36 -12.22
CA PRO A 13 -15.29 40.18 -13.58
C PRO A 13 -16.27 39.00 -13.63
N THR A 14 -17.37 39.19 -14.37
CA THR A 14 -18.38 38.18 -14.68
C THR A 14 -17.80 37.08 -15.57
N PRO A 15 -18.15 35.79 -15.36
CA PRO A 15 -17.67 34.70 -16.20
C PRO A 15 -18.43 34.66 -17.55
N PRO A 16 -17.77 34.27 -18.65
CA PRO A 16 -18.42 34.11 -19.94
C PRO A 16 -19.39 32.91 -19.95
N SER A 17 -20.51 33.12 -20.63
CA SER A 17 -21.63 32.19 -20.80
C SER A 17 -21.23 30.85 -21.41
N HIS A 18 -21.78 29.78 -20.84
CA HIS A 18 -21.61 28.38 -21.23
C HIS A 18 -21.92 28.06 -22.71
N ILE A 19 -20.95 27.43 -23.37
CA ILE A 19 -21.15 26.62 -24.58
C ILE A 19 -21.79 25.29 -24.15
N LYS A 20 -22.99 24.99 -24.64
CA LYS A 20 -23.69 23.71 -24.40
C LYS A 20 -23.08 22.58 -25.25
N PRO A 21 -22.80 21.39 -24.70
CA PRO A 21 -22.53 20.21 -25.51
C PRO A 21 -23.82 19.74 -26.21
N ARG A 22 -23.76 19.52 -27.52
CA ARG A 22 -24.82 18.88 -28.30
C ARG A 22 -24.81 17.37 -28.03
N THR A 23 -25.75 16.90 -27.21
CA THR A 23 -26.18 15.49 -27.18
C THR A 23 -27.48 15.39 -27.98
N PRO A 24 -27.65 14.44 -28.91
CA PRO A 24 -28.94 14.22 -29.56
C PRO A 24 -29.90 13.60 -28.53
N ALA A 25 -30.94 14.34 -28.18
CA ALA A 25 -32.02 13.88 -27.34
C ALA A 25 -32.90 12.90 -28.14
N TYR A 26 -32.92 11.63 -27.72
CA TYR A 26 -33.99 10.71 -28.13
C TYR A 26 -35.27 11.14 -27.41
N GLN A 27 -36.16 11.85 -28.11
CA GLN A 27 -37.51 12.12 -27.63
C GLN A 27 -38.43 10.95 -28.00
N LEU A 28 -38.71 10.09 -27.03
CA LEU A 28 -39.86 9.17 -27.10
C LEU A 28 -41.13 9.98 -26.87
N ARG A 29 -41.89 10.29 -27.93
CA ARG A 29 -43.27 10.74 -27.82
C ARG A 29 -44.18 9.52 -27.68
N THR A 30 -44.85 9.40 -26.54
CA THR A 30 -45.95 8.46 -26.35
C THR A 30 -47.25 9.11 -26.81
N TYR A 31 -48.01 8.43 -27.66
CA TYR A 31 -49.40 8.77 -27.93
C TYR A 31 -50.30 7.63 -27.48
N SER A 32 -51.32 7.99 -26.70
CA SER A 32 -52.38 7.12 -26.22
C SER A 32 -53.50 7.09 -27.24
N THR A 33 -53.88 5.91 -27.72
CA THR A 33 -55.19 5.68 -28.36
C THR A 33 -55.85 4.46 -27.75
N GLN A 34 -56.98 4.71 -27.09
CA GLN A 34 -57.89 3.67 -26.59
C GLN A 34 -58.62 3.01 -27.76
N GLN A 35 -58.57 1.68 -27.87
CA GLN A 35 -59.70 0.89 -28.35
C GLN A 35 -59.79 -0.46 -27.61
N ARG A 36 -61.01 -0.82 -27.24
CA ARG A 36 -61.40 -2.03 -26.48
C ARG A 36 -61.45 -3.24 -27.41
N THR A 37 -60.88 -4.38 -26.99
CA THR A 37 -61.55 -5.67 -26.72
C THR A 37 -60.53 -6.83 -26.72
N GLY A 38 -60.61 -7.67 -25.68
CA GLY A 38 -60.22 -9.09 -25.59
C GLY A 38 -58.91 -9.58 -26.23
N GLY A 39 -57.95 -9.99 -25.39
CA GLY A 39 -56.95 -11.00 -25.76
C GLY A 39 -55.50 -10.57 -25.52
N VAL A 40 -54.79 -11.34 -24.71
CA VAL A 40 -53.38 -11.17 -24.33
C VAL A 40 -52.46 -11.20 -25.55
N ARG A 41 -51.63 -10.16 -25.75
CA ARG A 41 -50.28 -10.20 -26.37
C ARG A 41 -49.57 -8.83 -26.25
N GLY A 42 -48.25 -8.86 -26.10
CA GLY A 42 -47.37 -7.70 -25.84
C GLY A 42 -47.27 -6.70 -27.01
N PRO A 43 -46.55 -5.58 -26.83
CA PRO A 43 -46.56 -4.47 -27.77
C PRO A 43 -45.96 -4.84 -29.13
N THR A 44 -46.76 -4.72 -30.19
CA THR A 44 -46.34 -4.80 -31.59
C THR A 44 -45.84 -3.42 -32.03
N TYR A 45 -44.57 -3.32 -32.43
CA TYR A 45 -44.02 -2.10 -33.02
C TYR A 45 -44.31 -2.09 -34.52
N ALA A 46 -45.11 -1.13 -35.00
CA ALA A 46 -45.29 -0.87 -36.43
C ALA A 46 -44.20 0.09 -36.91
N ILE A 47 -43.27 -0.41 -37.73
CA ILE A 47 -42.28 0.42 -38.43
C ILE A 47 -42.94 0.91 -39.72
N ILE A 48 -43.25 2.20 -39.80
CA ILE A 48 -43.59 2.85 -41.08
C ILE A 48 -42.26 3.01 -41.83
N MET A 49 -42.08 2.26 -42.91
CA MET A 49 -40.92 2.37 -43.78
C MET A 49 -41.16 3.46 -44.83
N ASP A 50 -40.23 4.41 -44.91
CA ASP A 50 -40.10 5.35 -46.02
C ASP A 50 -39.70 4.57 -47.29
N GLU A 51 -40.16 5.03 -48.44
CA GLU A 51 -40.20 4.31 -49.73
C GLU A 51 -38.83 4.19 -50.43
N LYS A 52 -37.74 4.16 -49.65
CA LYS A 52 -36.35 3.98 -50.14
C LYS A 52 -35.59 2.82 -49.51
N THR A 53 -36.26 1.92 -48.81
CA THR A 53 -35.66 0.69 -48.27
C THR A 53 -36.48 -0.52 -48.70
N GLN A 54 -36.21 -1.02 -49.90
CA GLN A 54 -36.56 -2.41 -50.23
C GLN A 54 -35.58 -3.34 -49.50
N PRO A 55 -36.04 -4.34 -48.74
CA PRO A 55 -35.17 -5.41 -48.29
C PRO A 55 -34.86 -6.31 -49.49
N LEU A 56 -33.57 -6.40 -49.87
CA LEU A 56 -33.10 -7.49 -50.72
C LEU A 56 -33.28 -8.80 -49.95
N LEU A 57 -34.37 -9.50 -50.21
CA LEU A 57 -34.51 -10.92 -49.90
C LEU A 57 -34.44 -11.68 -51.22
N SER A 58 -33.22 -11.95 -51.68
CA SER A 58 -32.95 -13.08 -52.56
C SER A 58 -32.65 -14.29 -51.69
N GLU A 59 -33.41 -15.37 -51.83
CA GLU A 59 -33.42 -16.53 -50.93
C GLU A 59 -32.26 -17.54 -51.10
N ASP A 60 -31.21 -17.24 -51.86
CA ASP A 60 -30.05 -18.13 -51.97
C ASP A 60 -28.74 -17.40 -51.63
N PRO A 61 -27.92 -17.88 -50.67
CA PRO A 61 -26.61 -17.31 -50.44
C PRO A 61 -25.71 -17.57 -51.68
N PRO A 62 -24.94 -16.58 -52.15
CA PRO A 62 -24.02 -16.79 -53.25
C PRO A 62 -23.00 -17.87 -52.89
N SER A 63 -22.87 -18.87 -53.77
CA SER A 63 -22.01 -20.06 -53.61
C SER A 63 -20.51 -19.74 -53.58
N ASP A 64 -20.11 -18.56 -54.04
CA ASP A 64 -18.71 -18.18 -54.08
C ASP A 64 -18.32 -17.42 -52.80
N PRO A 65 -17.18 -17.77 -52.17
CA PRO A 65 -16.70 -17.02 -51.03
C PRO A 65 -16.51 -15.56 -51.45
N PRO A 66 -16.86 -14.59 -50.58
CA PRO A 66 -16.75 -13.18 -50.93
C PRO A 66 -15.31 -12.88 -51.35
N PRO A 67 -15.12 -12.10 -52.44
CA PRO A 67 -13.79 -11.77 -52.92
C PRO A 67 -12.99 -11.09 -51.81
N THR A 68 -11.71 -11.44 -51.71
CA THR A 68 -10.83 -10.79 -50.73
C THR A 68 -10.86 -9.28 -50.94
N TYR A 69 -10.77 -8.51 -49.84
CA TYR A 69 -10.79 -7.05 -49.86
C TYR A 69 -9.77 -6.44 -50.85
N VAL A 70 -8.66 -7.16 -51.08
CA VAL A 70 -7.60 -6.81 -52.03
C VAL A 70 -8.02 -7.00 -53.49
N ALA A 71 -8.82 -8.03 -53.80
CA ALA A 71 -9.34 -8.29 -55.14
C ALA A 71 -10.41 -7.25 -55.53
N SER A 72 -11.32 -6.93 -54.61
CA SER A 72 -12.36 -5.91 -54.83
C SER A 72 -11.78 -4.49 -55.00
N ALA A 73 -10.74 -4.15 -54.24
CA ALA A 73 -10.09 -2.84 -54.37
C ALA A 73 -9.33 -2.66 -55.71
N LYS A 74 -8.82 -3.74 -56.33
CA LYS A 74 -8.20 -3.70 -57.66
C LYS A 74 -9.22 -3.43 -58.77
N ASP A 75 -10.38 -4.09 -58.72
CA ASP A 75 -11.45 -3.93 -59.71
C ASP A 75 -12.07 -2.52 -59.70
N HIS A 76 -11.95 -1.79 -58.58
CA HIS A 76 -12.50 -0.44 -58.43
C HIS A 76 -11.42 0.65 -58.52
N GLY A 77 -10.22 0.30 -59.00
CA GLY A 77 -9.14 1.26 -59.25
C GLY A 77 -8.63 1.99 -58.00
N LEU A 78 -8.86 1.43 -56.80
CA LEU A 78 -8.42 2.03 -55.56
C LEU A 78 -6.92 1.75 -55.35
N PRO A 79 -6.08 2.78 -55.08
CA PRO A 79 -4.66 2.58 -54.88
C PRO A 79 -4.39 1.79 -53.60
N ILE A 80 -4.04 0.51 -53.75
CA ILE A 80 -3.63 -0.34 -52.63
C ILE A 80 -2.15 -0.07 -52.36
N ARG A 81 -1.85 0.53 -51.21
CA ARG A 81 -0.47 0.63 -50.69
C ARG A 81 0.02 -0.80 -50.47
N GLN A 82 1.00 -1.24 -51.28
CA GLN A 82 1.64 -2.55 -51.06
C GLN A 82 2.12 -2.62 -49.60
N PRO A 83 1.91 -3.73 -48.89
CA PRO A 83 2.53 -3.92 -47.59
C PRO A 83 4.04 -3.80 -47.80
N GLN A 84 4.62 -2.75 -47.22
CA GLN A 84 6.07 -2.63 -47.14
C GLN A 84 6.59 -3.95 -46.56
N GLN A 85 7.65 -4.50 -47.16
CA GLN A 85 8.41 -5.62 -46.59
C GLN A 85 8.56 -5.39 -45.08
N PRO A 86 8.45 -6.44 -44.24
CA PRO A 86 8.47 -6.28 -42.79
C PRO A 86 9.70 -5.47 -42.42
N GLN A 87 9.47 -4.19 -42.11
CA GLN A 87 10.47 -3.34 -41.52
C GLN A 87 10.89 -4.05 -40.24
N GLN A 88 12.20 -4.10 -40.00
CA GLN A 88 12.76 -4.66 -38.78
C GLN A 88 11.92 -4.20 -37.58
N PRO A 89 11.60 -5.09 -36.62
CA PRO A 89 10.80 -4.70 -35.48
C PRO A 89 11.41 -3.42 -34.89
N PRO A 90 10.58 -2.42 -34.53
CA PRO A 90 11.09 -1.17 -33.98
C PRO A 90 12.10 -1.54 -32.90
N GLN A 91 13.33 -1.04 -33.03
CA GLN A 91 14.39 -1.31 -32.07
C GLN A 91 13.78 -1.12 -30.69
N GLN A 92 13.69 -2.20 -29.92
CA GLN A 92 13.15 -2.15 -28.57
C GLN A 92 13.89 -1.01 -27.88
N GLY A 93 13.17 0.09 -27.60
CA GLY A 93 13.76 1.26 -26.98
C GLY A 93 14.56 0.77 -25.79
N ARG A 94 15.85 1.11 -25.73
CA ARG A 94 16.73 0.72 -24.63
C ARG A 94 15.97 1.05 -23.34
N ARG A 95 15.58 0.00 -22.58
CA ARG A 95 15.00 0.21 -21.26
C ARG A 95 15.96 1.13 -20.51
N PRO A 96 15.47 2.20 -19.85
CA PRO A 96 16.34 3.02 -19.03
C PRO A 96 17.10 2.09 -18.07
N PRO A 97 18.40 2.35 -17.83
CA PRO A 97 19.16 1.55 -16.88
C PRO A 97 18.45 1.53 -15.53
N PRO A 98 18.58 0.45 -14.75
CA PRO A 98 18.01 0.41 -13.41
C PRO A 98 18.52 1.62 -12.61
N LEU A 99 17.64 2.16 -11.75
CA LEU A 99 18.02 3.26 -10.87
C LEU A 99 19.23 2.84 -10.03
N ALA A 100 20.21 3.74 -9.92
CA ALA A 100 21.36 3.51 -9.05
C ALA A 100 20.88 3.33 -7.60
N PRO A 101 21.53 2.45 -6.79
CA PRO A 101 21.17 2.29 -5.40
C PRO A 101 21.30 3.60 -4.61
N LEU A 102 20.40 3.80 -3.64
CA LEU A 102 20.52 4.89 -2.68
C LEU A 102 21.69 4.57 -1.73
N GLU A 103 22.74 5.39 -1.77
CA GLU A 103 23.96 5.22 -0.96
C GLU A 103 23.90 6.14 0.27
N LEU A 104 23.28 5.64 1.34
CA LEU A 104 23.32 6.26 2.67
C LEU A 104 24.20 5.43 3.61
N PRO A 105 24.94 6.05 4.56
CA PRO A 105 25.77 5.32 5.52
C PRO A 105 25.02 4.23 6.27
N ILE A 106 23.80 4.53 6.73
CA ILE A 106 22.96 3.56 7.43
C ILE A 106 22.52 2.39 6.53
N LEU A 107 22.20 2.64 5.25
CA LEU A 107 21.86 1.56 4.32
C LEU A 107 23.07 0.68 4.03
N LYS A 108 24.27 1.26 3.90
CA LYS A 108 25.51 0.50 3.75
C LYS A 108 25.78 -0.37 4.97
N TYR A 109 25.61 0.17 6.18
CA TYR A 109 25.72 -0.59 7.43
C TYR A 109 24.74 -1.76 7.45
N MET A 110 23.45 -1.50 7.19
CA MET A 110 22.41 -2.53 7.20
C MET A 110 22.63 -3.65 6.17
N ARG A 111 23.36 -3.41 5.08
CA ARG A 111 23.71 -4.44 4.08
C ARG A 111 24.81 -5.39 4.53
N THR A 112 25.68 -4.97 5.46
CA THR A 112 26.86 -5.74 5.89
C THR A 112 26.75 -6.26 7.32
N HIS A 113 25.65 -5.98 8.01
CA HIS A 113 25.42 -6.32 9.41
C HIS A 113 24.15 -7.17 9.57
N ARG A 114 24.04 -7.87 10.70
CA ARG A 114 22.88 -8.68 11.03
C ARG A 114 21.73 -7.76 11.48
N VAL A 115 20.85 -7.43 10.55
CA VAL A 115 19.64 -6.63 10.82
C VAL A 115 18.41 -7.52 10.89
N ILE A 116 17.63 -7.39 11.96
CA ILE A 116 16.39 -8.12 12.18
C ILE A 116 15.19 -7.16 12.07
N LEU A 117 14.21 -7.51 11.23
CA LEU A 117 12.88 -6.92 11.27
C LEU A 117 12.00 -7.76 12.22
N ALA A 118 11.63 -7.16 13.34
CA ALA A 118 10.74 -7.70 14.37
C ALA A 118 9.26 -7.70 13.96
N SER A 119 8.95 -8.13 12.74
CA SER A 119 7.59 -8.06 12.18
C SER A 119 7.31 -9.13 11.13
N ALA A 120 6.15 -9.77 11.24
CA ALA A 120 5.63 -10.69 10.21
C ALA A 120 5.01 -9.97 9.00
N SER A 121 4.94 -8.63 8.98
CA SER A 121 4.24 -7.88 7.94
C SER A 121 4.98 -7.95 6.59
N PRO A 122 4.39 -8.54 5.54
CA PRO A 122 5.02 -8.60 4.22
C PRO A 122 5.25 -7.21 3.62
N ARG A 123 4.40 -6.23 3.99
CA ARG A 123 4.47 -4.84 3.53
C ARG A 123 5.69 -4.11 4.06
N ARG A 124 5.99 -4.26 5.35
CA ARG A 124 7.18 -3.66 5.98
C ARG A 124 8.46 -4.21 5.37
N ARG A 125 8.52 -5.54 5.16
CA ARG A 125 9.60 -6.17 4.42
C ARG A 125 9.71 -5.64 2.99
N GLY A 126 8.57 -5.48 2.30
CA GLY A 126 8.52 -4.92 0.95
C GLY A 126 9.07 -3.50 0.86
N LEU A 127 8.74 -2.63 1.82
CA LEU A 127 9.26 -1.26 1.90
C LEU A 127 10.78 -1.24 2.09
N LEU A 128 11.32 -2.09 2.99
CA LEU A 128 12.78 -2.18 3.18
C LEU A 128 13.48 -2.79 1.94
N ALA A 129 12.86 -3.76 1.27
CA ALA A 129 13.40 -4.33 0.04
C ALA A 129 13.51 -3.27 -1.08
N GLN A 130 12.56 -2.33 -1.18
CA GLN A 130 12.62 -1.21 -2.12
C GLN A 130 13.80 -0.26 -1.86
N LEU A 131 14.35 -0.24 -0.64
CA LEU A 131 15.55 0.53 -0.28
C LEU A 131 16.87 -0.21 -0.59
N GLY A 132 16.79 -1.37 -1.23
CA GLY A 132 17.95 -2.22 -1.50
C GLY A 132 18.38 -3.04 -0.28
N LEU A 133 17.43 -3.39 0.61
CA LEU A 133 17.64 -4.30 1.74
C LEU A 133 16.78 -5.58 1.60
N PRO A 134 16.98 -6.38 0.53
CA PRO A 134 16.11 -7.53 0.24
C PRO A 134 16.30 -8.71 1.21
N ASN A 135 17.43 -8.77 1.92
CA ASN A 135 17.86 -9.93 2.71
C ASN A 135 17.85 -9.66 4.23
N ILE A 136 17.00 -8.74 4.70
CA ILE A 136 16.81 -8.53 6.15
C ILE A 136 16.22 -9.79 6.78
N GLU A 137 16.76 -10.17 7.94
CA GLU A 137 16.28 -11.31 8.73
C GLU A 137 14.92 -10.98 9.34
N ILE A 138 13.95 -11.89 9.23
CA ILE A 138 12.58 -11.67 9.71
C ILE A 138 12.32 -12.56 10.92
N ILE A 139 12.23 -11.95 12.11
CA ILE A 139 11.89 -12.65 13.35
C ILE A 139 10.74 -11.91 14.03
N PRO A 140 9.47 -12.31 13.85
CA PRO A 140 8.35 -11.69 14.54
C PRO A 140 8.44 -11.89 16.06
N SER A 141 8.02 -10.88 16.83
CA SER A 141 7.84 -11.03 18.28
C SER A 141 6.76 -12.06 18.61
N THR A 142 6.93 -12.74 19.74
CA THR A 142 5.98 -13.75 20.26
C THR A 142 5.04 -13.17 21.31
N LYS A 143 5.27 -11.93 21.76
CA LYS A 143 4.46 -11.29 22.81
C LYS A 143 3.07 -10.91 22.29
N PRO A 144 2.03 -11.08 23.12
CA PRO A 144 0.68 -10.68 22.73
C PRO A 144 0.54 -9.15 22.64
N GLU A 145 -0.16 -8.68 21.61
CA GLU A 145 -0.46 -7.25 21.36
C GLU A 145 -1.66 -6.78 22.21
N ASN A 146 -1.73 -7.13 23.50
CA ASN A 146 -2.92 -6.97 24.35
C ASN A 146 -2.72 -6.00 25.52
N LEU A 147 -1.85 -5.01 25.37
CA LEU A 147 -1.67 -3.95 26.37
C LEU A 147 -3.00 -3.26 26.69
N PRO A 148 -3.22 -2.82 27.95
CA PRO A 148 -4.49 -2.24 28.39
C PRO A 148 -4.78 -0.90 27.70
N LYS A 149 -5.66 -0.94 26.69
CA LYS A 149 -6.06 0.23 25.88
C LYS A 149 -6.91 1.24 26.66
N ASP A 150 -7.51 0.80 27.76
CA ASP A 150 -8.33 1.62 28.66
C ASP A 150 -7.49 2.49 29.60
N GLN A 151 -6.22 2.12 29.81
CA GLN A 151 -5.28 2.81 30.70
C GLN A 151 -4.26 3.68 29.95
N MET A 152 -4.19 3.58 28.62
CA MET A 152 -3.16 4.21 27.80
C MET A 152 -3.77 4.95 26.61
N GLY A 153 -3.21 6.12 26.27
CA GLY A 153 -3.58 6.83 25.05
C GLY A 153 -3.14 6.08 23.79
N ALA A 154 -3.75 6.35 22.63
CA ALA A 154 -3.43 5.63 21.38
C ALA A 154 -1.94 5.74 20.98
N PHE A 155 -1.30 6.88 21.23
CA PHE A 155 0.14 7.09 21.01
C PHE A 155 0.99 6.23 21.95
N GLU A 156 0.64 6.20 23.22
CA GLU A 156 1.35 5.44 24.24
C GLU A 156 1.22 3.94 23.98
N TYR A 157 0.02 3.48 23.65
CA TYR A 157 -0.28 2.09 23.29
C TYR A 157 0.57 1.62 22.10
N VAL A 158 0.56 2.37 20.99
CA VAL A 158 1.30 1.97 19.78
C VAL A 158 2.81 1.99 20.01
N SER A 159 3.32 2.98 20.76
CA SER A 159 4.73 3.09 21.14
C SER A 159 5.18 1.92 22.01
N ALA A 160 4.45 1.66 23.10
CA ALA A 160 4.76 0.56 24.03
C ALA A 160 4.71 -0.81 23.34
N THR A 161 3.76 -1.01 22.42
CA THR A 161 3.66 -2.26 21.64
C THR A 161 4.85 -2.42 20.69
N ALA A 162 5.29 -1.35 20.01
CA ALA A 162 6.47 -1.41 19.15
C ALA A 162 7.75 -1.68 19.96
N GLN A 163 7.91 -1.02 21.11
CA GLN A 163 9.05 -1.22 22.01
C GLN A 163 9.10 -2.64 22.57
N GLN A 164 7.95 -3.18 23.02
CA GLN A 164 7.86 -4.55 23.52
C GLN A 164 8.29 -5.56 22.45
N LYS A 165 7.89 -5.35 21.19
CA LYS A 165 8.28 -6.22 20.07
C LYS A 165 9.78 -6.16 19.79
N ALA A 166 10.38 -4.97 19.80
CA ALA A 166 11.81 -4.82 19.57
C ALA A 166 12.63 -5.51 20.66
N LEU A 167 12.30 -5.24 21.93
CA LEU A 167 13.00 -5.83 23.07
C LEU A 167 12.82 -7.35 23.16
N ASP A 168 11.62 -7.86 22.93
CA ASP A 168 11.36 -9.31 22.90
C ASP A 168 12.26 -10.02 21.88
N VAL A 169 12.34 -9.47 20.66
CA VAL A 169 13.15 -10.06 19.58
C VAL A 169 14.64 -9.89 19.86
N TYR A 170 15.08 -8.73 20.35
CA TYR A 170 16.48 -8.47 20.70
C TYR A 170 16.98 -9.42 21.79
N GLN A 171 16.26 -9.51 22.91
CA GLN A 171 16.60 -10.40 24.03
C GLN A 171 16.55 -11.87 23.61
N SER A 172 15.52 -12.28 22.85
CA SER A 172 15.42 -13.65 22.36
C SER A 172 16.52 -14.01 21.37
N ALA A 173 17.00 -13.05 20.57
CA ALA A 173 18.09 -13.27 19.62
C ALA A 173 19.43 -13.46 20.35
N ILE A 174 19.71 -12.64 21.36
CA ILE A 174 20.92 -12.78 22.21
C ILE A 174 20.88 -14.12 22.96
N LYS A 175 19.77 -14.46 23.61
CA LYS A 175 19.63 -15.73 24.33
C LYS A 175 19.90 -16.96 23.43
N LYS A 176 19.44 -16.91 22.18
CA LYS A 176 19.70 -17.98 21.20
C LYS A 176 21.18 -18.09 20.82
N VAL A 177 21.90 -16.95 20.77
CA VAL A 177 23.35 -16.91 20.52
C VAL A 177 24.09 -17.52 21.70
N GLU A 178 23.73 -17.14 22.93
CA GLU A 178 24.30 -17.69 24.17
C GLU A 178 24.11 -19.21 24.23
N GLU A 179 22.87 -19.69 24.06
CA GLU A 179 22.54 -21.13 24.06
C GLU A 179 23.31 -21.92 22.98
N ALA A 180 23.46 -21.34 21.78
CA ALA A 180 24.20 -21.98 20.68
C ALA A 180 25.72 -22.02 20.98
N THR A 181 26.25 -20.99 21.63
CA THR A 181 27.66 -20.91 22.03
C THR A 181 27.97 -21.95 23.10
N GLU A 182 27.15 -22.02 24.15
CA GLU A 182 27.28 -23.05 25.20
C GLU A 182 27.16 -24.47 24.65
N ALA A 183 26.26 -24.70 23.68
CA ALA A 183 26.10 -26.01 23.06
C ALA A 183 27.32 -26.41 22.21
N ALA A 184 27.96 -25.45 21.53
CA ALA A 184 29.18 -25.67 20.76
C ALA A 184 30.38 -25.97 21.68
N GLU A 185 30.52 -25.26 22.80
CA GLU A 185 31.56 -25.51 23.80
C GLU A 185 31.44 -26.93 24.41
N LYS A 186 30.22 -27.31 24.84
CA LYS A 186 29.93 -28.66 25.36
C LYS A 186 30.17 -29.78 24.32
N ALA A 187 30.00 -29.49 23.03
CA ALA A 187 30.30 -30.44 21.96
C ALA A 187 31.82 -30.58 21.70
N GLY A 188 32.59 -29.49 21.83
CA GLY A 188 34.05 -29.48 21.68
C GLY A 188 34.80 -30.18 22.82
N GLU A 189 34.24 -30.22 24.03
CA GLU A 189 34.83 -30.93 25.18
C GLU A 189 34.75 -32.46 25.08
N ASN A 190 33.92 -33.03 24.19
CA ASN A 190 33.78 -34.48 23.98
C ASN A 190 34.80 -35.10 23.00
N GLY A 191 35.88 -34.37 22.70
CA GLY A 191 37.12 -34.94 22.16
C GLY A 191 37.28 -34.87 20.63
N GLU A 192 37.91 -33.80 20.15
CA GLU A 192 39.04 -33.86 19.21
C GLU A 192 39.76 -32.50 19.19
N MET A 193 41.08 -32.54 19.32
CA MET A 193 41.97 -31.37 19.35
C MET A 193 41.84 -30.55 18.05
N ILE A 194 41.34 -29.32 18.15
CA ILE A 194 41.34 -28.38 17.01
C ILE A 194 42.74 -27.77 16.89
N GLY A 195 43.58 -28.40 16.07
CA GLY A 195 44.77 -27.77 15.51
C GLY A 195 44.37 -26.66 14.54
N ASP A 196 45.15 -25.60 14.54
CA ASP A 196 45.11 -24.49 13.59
C ASP A 196 45.13 -25.04 12.14
N VAL A 197 43.98 -25.05 11.44
CA VAL A 197 43.89 -25.44 10.03
C VAL A 197 42.93 -24.55 9.25
N THR A 198 43.56 -23.76 8.40
CA THR A 198 43.09 -23.14 7.16
C THR A 198 42.13 -23.99 6.33
N GLN A 199 41.08 -23.32 5.81
CA GLN A 199 40.33 -23.63 4.59
C GLN A 199 40.39 -25.09 4.09
N ASN A 200 39.34 -25.86 4.35
CA ASN A 200 38.68 -26.69 3.34
C ASN A 200 37.30 -27.15 3.84
N GLY A 201 36.32 -27.11 2.93
CA GLY A 201 34.90 -27.22 3.26
C GLY A 201 34.49 -28.57 3.85
N ASN A 202 33.93 -28.54 5.06
CA ASN A 202 32.66 -29.17 5.38
C ASN A 202 32.15 -28.62 6.73
N GLY A 203 31.07 -27.83 6.67
CA GLY A 203 30.14 -27.64 7.80
C GLY A 203 30.67 -27.04 9.11
N THR A 204 31.39 -25.92 9.09
CA THR A 204 31.38 -25.04 10.27
C THR A 204 29.98 -24.47 10.40
N VAL A 205 29.23 -24.85 11.44
CA VAL A 205 27.99 -24.16 11.81
C VAL A 205 28.36 -22.69 11.96
N PRO A 206 27.81 -21.76 11.15
CA PRO A 206 28.11 -20.35 11.33
C PRO A 206 27.70 -20.00 12.77
N ALA A 207 28.67 -19.57 13.58
CA ALA A 207 28.37 -19.10 14.93
C ALA A 207 27.30 -18.01 14.79
N LEU A 208 26.16 -18.21 15.44
CA LEU A 208 25.09 -17.23 15.43
C LEU A 208 25.67 -15.96 16.06
N LYS A 209 25.76 -14.85 15.32
CA LYS A 209 26.24 -13.57 15.86
C LYS A 209 25.08 -12.82 16.49
N ASP A 210 25.31 -12.05 17.54
CA ASP A 210 24.33 -11.10 18.08
C ASP A 210 23.77 -10.15 17.00
N PRO A 211 22.50 -9.70 17.15
CA PRO A 211 21.92 -8.74 16.24
C PRO A 211 22.63 -7.39 16.33
N ASP A 212 23.01 -6.83 15.18
CA ASP A 212 23.62 -5.51 15.08
C ASP A 212 22.57 -4.38 15.06
N LEU A 213 21.32 -4.71 14.72
CA LEU A 213 20.17 -3.80 14.71
C LEU A 213 18.86 -4.60 14.69
N VAL A 214 17.91 -4.23 15.55
CA VAL A 214 16.53 -4.73 15.52
C VAL A 214 15.59 -3.57 15.24
N ILE A 215 14.68 -3.77 14.28
CA ILE A 215 13.65 -2.80 13.90
C ILE A 215 12.29 -3.42 14.18
N ALA A 216 11.48 -2.80 15.04
CA ALA A 216 10.08 -3.14 15.22
C ALA A 216 9.18 -2.00 14.77
N ALA A 217 7.94 -2.35 14.41
CA ALA A 217 6.91 -1.35 14.20
C ALA A 217 5.54 -1.89 14.62
N ASP A 218 4.68 -0.98 15.05
CA ASP A 218 3.27 -1.25 15.34
C ASP A 218 2.39 -0.20 14.66
N THR A 219 1.24 -0.61 14.13
CA THR A 219 0.37 0.28 13.36
C THR A 219 -1.08 0.09 13.80
N VAL A 220 -1.71 1.20 14.17
CA VAL A 220 -3.12 1.27 14.58
C VAL A 220 -3.85 2.38 13.83
N ILE A 221 -5.17 2.23 13.71
CA ILE A 221 -6.04 3.31 13.22
C ILE A 221 -6.79 3.91 14.40
N VAL A 222 -6.80 5.23 14.51
CA VAL A 222 -7.61 5.95 15.49
C VAL A 222 -8.73 6.67 14.74
N THR A 223 -9.96 6.27 15.04
CA THR A 223 -11.16 6.88 14.45
C THR A 223 -11.32 8.33 14.92
N ARG A 224 -12.20 9.08 14.25
CA ARG A 224 -12.48 10.48 14.63
C ARG A 224 -13.03 10.62 16.05
N ASP A 225 -13.76 9.62 16.51
CA ASP A 225 -14.34 9.50 17.86
C ASP A 225 -13.37 8.88 18.88
N GLY A 226 -12.11 8.61 18.50
CA GLY A 226 -11.05 8.19 19.42
C GLY A 226 -10.90 6.70 19.65
N MET A 227 -11.65 5.85 18.92
CA MET A 227 -11.53 4.40 19.02
C MET A 227 -10.26 3.90 18.31
N ILE A 228 -9.52 3.01 18.96
CA ILE A 228 -8.38 2.30 18.37
C ILE A 228 -8.91 1.08 17.62
N LEU A 229 -8.61 1.01 16.32
CA LEU A 229 -8.95 -0.10 15.44
C LEU A 229 -7.68 -0.85 15.03
N GLU A 230 -7.72 -2.15 15.25
CA GLU A 230 -6.70 -3.11 14.81
C GLU A 230 -7.21 -3.88 13.59
N LYS A 231 -6.72 -5.11 13.41
CA LYS A 231 -7.16 -6.04 12.37
C LYS A 231 -8.60 -6.48 12.67
N PRO A 232 -9.48 -6.57 11.65
CA PRO A 232 -10.85 -7.00 11.88
C PRO A 232 -10.91 -8.49 12.30
N PRO A 233 -11.60 -8.85 13.39
CA PRO A 233 -11.66 -10.24 13.86
C PRO A 233 -12.63 -11.13 13.06
N SER A 234 -13.53 -10.53 12.27
CA SER A 234 -14.49 -11.25 11.43
C SER A 234 -14.95 -10.40 10.25
N GLU A 235 -15.53 -11.03 9.22
CA GLU A 235 -16.07 -10.32 8.05
C GLU A 235 -17.15 -9.29 8.44
N GLN A 236 -18.03 -9.63 9.40
CA GLN A 236 -19.05 -8.70 9.88
C GLN A 236 -18.43 -7.51 10.61
N ALA A 237 -17.40 -7.74 11.43
CA ALA A 237 -16.66 -6.67 12.08
C ALA A 237 -15.94 -5.79 11.06
N HIS A 238 -15.39 -6.39 10.00
CA HIS A 238 -14.73 -5.70 8.89
C HIS A 238 -15.68 -4.73 8.18
N LYS A 239 -16.90 -5.17 7.82
CA LYS A 239 -17.93 -4.31 7.22
C LYS A 239 -18.31 -3.15 8.14
N ARG A 240 -18.57 -3.43 9.43
CA ARG A 240 -18.90 -2.39 10.41
C ARG A 240 -17.79 -1.36 10.56
N MET A 241 -16.54 -1.81 10.62
CA MET A 241 -15.36 -0.96 10.71
C MET A 241 -15.23 -0.02 9.51
N LEU A 242 -15.35 -0.54 8.29
CA LEU A 242 -15.25 0.28 7.08
C LEU A 242 -16.41 1.27 6.93
N ARG A 243 -17.64 0.88 7.30
CA ARG A 243 -18.78 1.80 7.35
C ARG A 243 -18.54 2.92 8.36
N HIS A 244 -18.05 2.58 9.55
CA HIS A 244 -17.70 3.59 10.56
C HIS A 244 -16.64 4.58 10.08
N LEU A 245 -15.56 4.09 9.44
CA LEU A 245 -14.52 4.94 8.86
C LEU A 245 -15.07 5.85 7.75
N ARG A 246 -15.92 5.32 6.86
CA ARG A 246 -16.61 6.12 5.84
C ARG A 246 -17.46 7.22 6.46
N ASP A 247 -18.30 6.86 7.43
CA ASP A 247 -19.31 7.76 7.99
C ASP A 247 -18.68 8.85 8.87
N THR A 248 -17.56 8.53 9.55
CA THR A 248 -16.75 9.49 10.31
C THR A 248 -15.72 10.24 9.47
N ARG A 249 -15.54 9.82 8.21
CA ARG A 249 -14.71 10.40 7.15
C ARG A 249 -13.21 10.30 7.37
N THR A 250 -12.68 10.99 8.37
CA THR A 250 -11.23 11.15 8.57
C THR A 250 -10.79 10.42 9.83
N HIS A 251 -9.80 9.55 9.67
CA HIS A 251 -9.12 8.83 10.74
C HIS A 251 -7.62 9.03 10.68
N ARG A 252 -6.94 8.70 11.78
CA ARG A 252 -5.49 8.82 11.93
C ARG A 252 -4.86 7.44 11.86
N VAL A 253 -3.84 7.28 11.06
CA VAL A 253 -2.97 6.10 11.06
C VAL A 253 -1.76 6.47 11.89
N LEU A 254 -1.56 5.75 12.99
CA LEU A 254 -0.40 5.88 13.84
C LEU A 254 0.49 4.66 13.62
N THR A 255 1.74 4.88 13.23
CA THR A 255 2.77 3.83 13.27
C THR A 255 3.88 4.24 14.21
N ALA A 256 4.13 3.43 15.23
CA ALA A 256 5.34 3.54 16.04
C ALA A 256 6.44 2.68 15.43
N ILE A 257 7.66 3.18 15.45
CA ILE A 257 8.89 2.45 15.15
C ILE A 257 9.72 2.42 16.43
N CYS A 258 10.32 1.27 16.71
CA CYS A 258 11.34 1.11 17.73
C CYS A 258 12.58 0.49 17.09
N CYS A 259 13.74 1.11 17.30
CA CYS A 259 15.04 0.60 16.86
C CYS A 259 15.91 0.31 18.08
N VAL A 260 16.59 -0.84 18.08
CA VAL A 260 17.51 -1.27 19.13
C VAL A 260 18.83 -1.70 18.51
N ALA A 261 19.95 -1.23 19.03
CA ALA A 261 21.29 -1.64 18.60
C ALA A 261 22.21 -1.78 19.82
N PRO A 262 23.18 -2.74 19.81
CA PRO A 262 24.11 -2.91 20.92
C PRO A 262 25.00 -1.67 21.12
N LYS A 263 25.37 -1.38 22.37
CA LYS A 263 26.36 -0.33 22.66
C LYS A 263 27.78 -0.89 22.55
N PRO A 264 28.72 -0.21 21.86
CA PRO A 264 30.11 -0.68 21.73
C PRO A 264 30.83 -0.83 23.07
N ASP A 265 30.49 -0.01 24.06
CA ASP A 265 31.10 -0.01 25.39
C ASP A 265 30.40 -0.96 26.38
N ALA A 266 29.34 -1.65 25.94
CA ALA A 266 28.48 -2.51 26.76
C ALA A 266 27.94 -1.83 28.03
N SER A 267 27.89 -0.48 28.06
CA SER A 267 27.32 0.26 29.18
C SER A 267 25.86 -0.13 29.38
N PHE A 268 25.46 -0.35 30.63
CA PHE A 268 24.10 -0.78 30.95
C PHE A 268 23.05 0.15 30.32
N PRO A 269 22.02 -0.36 29.61
CA PRO A 269 21.55 -1.75 29.56
C PRO A 269 22.20 -2.65 28.47
N GLY A 270 23.29 -2.21 27.86
CA GLY A 270 24.04 -2.92 26.81
C GLY A 270 23.54 -2.62 25.39
N TYR A 271 22.55 -1.74 25.24
CA TYR A 271 21.98 -1.33 23.96
C TYR A 271 21.47 0.11 24.00
N ALA A 272 21.48 0.76 22.83
CA ALA A 272 20.75 2.00 22.57
C ALA A 272 19.36 1.65 22.03
N ILE A 273 18.36 2.42 22.43
CA ILE A 273 16.96 2.25 22.01
C ILE A 273 16.34 3.59 21.68
N SER A 274 15.63 3.69 20.56
CA SER A 274 14.94 4.91 20.19
C SER A 274 13.61 4.61 19.53
N ASN A 275 12.62 5.47 19.81
CA ASN A 275 11.24 5.32 19.38
C ASN A 275 10.79 6.57 18.62
N HIS A 276 9.95 6.38 17.61
CA HIS A 276 9.28 7.48 16.89
C HIS A 276 7.86 7.06 16.55
N ILE A 277 6.91 8.00 16.61
CA ILE A 277 5.53 7.77 16.17
C ILE A 277 5.23 8.72 15.01
N GLU A 278 4.84 8.14 13.88
CA GLU A 278 4.37 8.92 12.73
C GLU A 278 2.83 8.89 12.67
N GLU A 279 2.24 10.07 12.47
CA GLU A 279 0.81 10.23 12.21
C GLU A 279 0.55 10.52 10.72
N THR A 280 -0.49 9.91 10.16
CA THR A 280 -1.00 10.29 8.84
C THR A 280 -2.52 10.25 8.85
N ARG A 281 -3.14 11.29 8.31
CA ARG A 281 -4.61 11.37 8.22
C ARG A 281 -5.07 10.80 6.89
N VAL A 282 -6.10 9.97 6.94
CA VAL A 282 -6.73 9.37 5.76
C VAL A 282 -8.20 9.72 5.79
N THR A 283 -8.70 10.21 4.67
CA THR A 283 -10.12 10.54 4.47
C THR A 283 -10.73 9.55 3.49
N PHE A 284 -11.80 8.88 3.88
CA PHE A 284 -12.59 8.02 3.00
C PHE A 284 -13.60 8.81 2.19
N ALA A 285 -13.89 8.34 0.97
CA ALA A 285 -14.97 8.83 0.12
C ALA A 285 -16.33 8.71 0.81
N LYS A 286 -17.33 9.51 0.39
CA LYS A 286 -18.68 9.47 0.97
C LYS A 286 -19.50 8.35 0.32
N ALA A 287 -20.54 7.90 1.03
CA ALA A 287 -21.57 7.07 0.41
C ALA A 287 -22.20 7.72 -0.83
N SER A 288 -22.43 9.03 -0.78
CA SER A 288 -22.93 9.82 -1.91
C SER A 288 -21.90 10.08 -3.01
N ASP A 289 -20.65 9.69 -2.81
CA ASP A 289 -19.50 10.00 -3.67
C ASP A 289 -18.68 8.73 -3.95
N GLY A 290 -19.37 7.67 -4.38
CA GLY A 290 -18.72 6.44 -4.88
C GLY A 290 -18.36 5.39 -3.83
N LEU A 291 -18.69 5.58 -2.54
CA LEU A 291 -18.50 4.55 -1.50
C LEU A 291 -19.81 4.04 -0.83
N PRO A 292 -20.82 3.58 -1.59
CA PRO A 292 -22.01 2.92 -1.04
C PRO A 292 -21.68 1.55 -0.40
N ASP A 293 -22.66 0.97 0.29
CA ASP A 293 -22.48 -0.26 1.08
C ASP A 293 -22.08 -1.49 0.23
N ASP A 294 -22.53 -1.57 -1.02
CA ASP A 294 -22.18 -2.62 -1.96
C ASP A 294 -20.70 -2.58 -2.37
N VAL A 295 -20.11 -1.38 -2.48
CA VAL A 295 -18.66 -1.22 -2.70
C VAL A 295 -17.87 -1.71 -1.49
N ILE A 296 -18.29 -1.36 -0.27
CA ILE A 296 -17.67 -1.88 0.96
C ILE A 296 -17.80 -3.40 1.02
N ASP A 297 -18.97 -3.96 0.74
CA ASP A 297 -19.20 -5.39 0.77
C ASP A 297 -18.37 -6.13 -0.29
N ALA A 298 -18.22 -5.55 -1.49
CA ALA A 298 -17.35 -6.07 -2.54
C ALA A 298 -15.88 -6.02 -2.11
N TYR A 299 -15.43 -4.92 -1.50
CA TYR A 299 -14.07 -4.78 -0.98
C TYR A 299 -13.76 -5.84 0.09
N VAL A 300 -14.66 -6.03 1.05
CA VAL A 300 -14.48 -7.04 2.13
C VAL A 300 -14.36 -8.46 1.55
N LYS A 301 -15.10 -8.79 0.49
CA LYS A 301 -14.99 -10.09 -0.21
C LYS A 301 -13.62 -10.34 -0.84
N THR A 302 -12.88 -9.29 -1.20
CA THR A 302 -11.49 -9.43 -1.71
C THR A 302 -10.52 -9.92 -0.65
N ARG A 303 -10.88 -9.78 0.63
CA ARG A 303 -10.05 -10.06 1.80
C ARG A 303 -8.75 -9.24 1.86
N GLU A 304 -8.60 -8.20 1.04
CA GLU A 304 -7.38 -7.39 1.02
C GLU A 304 -7.11 -6.74 2.39
N GLY A 305 -8.15 -6.37 3.15
CA GLY A 305 -8.00 -5.69 4.44
C GLY A 305 -7.82 -6.58 5.68
N VAL A 306 -7.92 -7.92 5.58
CA VAL A 306 -8.09 -8.78 6.77
C VAL A 306 -6.89 -8.77 7.74
N ASP A 307 -5.69 -8.51 7.23
CA ASP A 307 -4.43 -8.50 7.98
C ASP A 307 -3.92 -7.07 8.23
N LYS A 308 -4.81 -6.07 8.20
CA LYS A 308 -4.48 -4.64 8.25
C LYS A 308 -5.29 -3.91 9.31
N ALA A 309 -4.64 -2.99 10.02
CA ALA A 309 -5.33 -2.10 10.96
C ALA A 309 -6.38 -1.27 10.20
N GLY A 310 -7.58 -1.16 10.77
CA GLY A 310 -8.71 -0.48 10.11
C GLY A 310 -9.31 -1.23 8.93
N GLY A 311 -8.78 -2.41 8.57
CA GLY A 311 -9.37 -3.26 7.56
C GLY A 311 -9.21 -2.76 6.11
N TYR A 312 -8.21 -1.98 5.76
CA TYR A 312 -7.99 -1.57 4.36
C TYR A 312 -6.52 -1.49 3.97
N ALA A 313 -6.23 -1.56 2.67
CA ALA A 313 -4.91 -1.34 2.11
C ALA A 313 -4.88 -0.07 1.26
N VAL A 314 -4.02 0.88 1.61
CA VAL A 314 -3.81 2.10 0.81
C VAL A 314 -3.10 1.81 -0.52
N GLN A 315 -2.24 0.79 -0.53
CA GLN A 315 -1.62 0.25 -1.73
C GLN A 315 -2.43 -0.97 -2.17
N GLY A 316 -3.36 -0.74 -3.10
CA GLY A 316 -4.26 -1.78 -3.59
C GLY A 316 -5.65 -1.26 -3.89
N LEU A 317 -6.64 -2.16 -3.86
CA LEU A 317 -8.03 -1.82 -4.13
C LEU A 317 -8.55 -0.79 -3.13
N GLY A 318 -8.18 -0.90 -1.85
CA GLY A 318 -8.65 0.00 -0.80
C GLY A 318 -8.30 1.46 -1.06
N GLY A 319 -7.06 1.73 -1.50
CA GLY A 319 -6.63 3.08 -1.89
C GLY A 319 -7.33 3.61 -3.13
N MET A 320 -7.72 2.74 -4.05
CA MET A 320 -8.40 3.13 -5.30
C MET A 320 -9.90 3.39 -5.11
N VAL A 321 -10.56 2.66 -4.20
CA VAL A 321 -12.04 2.68 -4.09
C VAL A 321 -12.56 3.25 -2.76
N LEU A 322 -11.75 3.27 -1.69
CA LEU A 322 -12.18 3.74 -0.37
C LEU A 322 -11.63 5.13 -0.03
N VAL A 323 -10.37 5.41 -0.40
CA VAL A 323 -9.63 6.59 0.04
C VAL A 323 -9.84 7.78 -0.91
N GLU A 324 -10.26 8.91 -0.37
CA GLU A 324 -10.39 10.19 -1.08
C GLU A 324 -9.12 11.03 -0.96
N LYS A 325 -8.52 11.08 0.24
CA LYS A 325 -7.37 11.96 0.52
C LYS A 325 -6.46 11.35 1.58
N ILE A 326 -5.16 11.62 1.47
CA ILE A 326 -4.15 11.30 2.47
C ILE A 326 -3.37 12.58 2.79
N GLU A 327 -3.20 12.86 4.08
CA GLU A 327 -2.42 13.99 4.59
C GLU A 327 -1.36 13.46 5.55
N GLY A 328 -0.13 13.34 5.04
CA GLY A 328 1.00 12.71 5.71
C GLY A 328 1.70 11.71 4.78
N SER A 329 2.41 10.76 5.36
CA SER A 329 3.28 9.85 4.61
C SER A 329 2.55 8.56 4.19
N VAL A 330 2.63 8.19 2.92
CA VAL A 330 1.91 7.00 2.40
C VAL A 330 2.51 5.70 2.96
N ASP A 331 3.83 5.62 3.08
CA ASP A 331 4.55 4.49 3.67
C ASP A 331 4.20 4.28 5.15
N ASN A 332 3.89 5.35 5.90
CA ASN A 332 3.29 5.26 7.23
C ASN A 332 1.95 4.49 7.18
N VAL A 333 1.08 4.83 6.23
CA VAL A 333 -0.21 4.14 6.05
C VAL A 333 -0.03 2.69 5.61
N VAL A 334 1.02 2.39 4.84
CA VAL A 334 1.41 1.01 4.47
C VAL A 334 1.89 0.23 5.70
N GLY A 335 2.49 0.92 6.67
CA GLY A 335 2.82 0.42 8.00
C GLY A 335 4.28 0.56 8.40
N LEU A 336 5.11 1.32 7.66
CA LEU A 336 6.46 1.68 8.07
C LEU A 336 6.85 3.06 7.49
N PRO A 337 6.94 4.12 8.32
CA PRO A 337 7.45 5.41 7.89
C PRO A 337 8.97 5.32 7.68
N VAL A 338 9.37 5.05 6.43
CA VAL A 338 10.72 4.66 6.04
C VAL A 338 11.75 5.74 6.38
N ARG A 339 11.43 7.01 6.12
CA ARG A 339 12.36 8.11 6.38
C ARG A 339 12.71 8.18 7.88
N GLN A 340 11.70 8.17 8.74
CA GLN A 340 11.86 8.20 10.19
C GLN A 340 12.51 6.91 10.70
N CYS A 341 12.19 5.75 10.09
CA CYS A 341 12.85 4.49 10.40
C CYS A 341 14.36 4.56 10.16
N LEU A 342 14.80 5.09 9.02
CA LEU A 342 16.22 5.23 8.72
C LEU A 342 16.91 6.22 9.67
N GLN A 343 16.23 7.33 10.03
CA GLN A 343 16.75 8.29 11.02
C GLN A 343 16.95 7.64 12.40
N LEU A 344 15.98 6.86 12.87
CA LEU A 344 16.11 6.12 14.13
C LEU A 344 17.23 5.07 14.07
N CYS A 345 17.34 4.34 12.96
CA CYS A 345 18.43 3.38 12.77
C CYS A 345 19.79 4.08 12.81
N GLU A 346 19.93 5.24 12.17
CA GLU A 346 21.15 6.05 12.22
C GLU A 346 21.45 6.53 13.63
N LYS A 347 20.42 6.98 14.37
CA LYS A 347 20.55 7.43 15.76
C LYS A 347 21.08 6.32 16.66
N VAL A 348 20.42 5.17 16.68
CA VAL A 348 20.82 4.06 17.57
C VAL A 348 22.11 3.36 17.13
N VAL A 349 22.57 3.50 15.88
CA VAL A 349 23.82 2.88 15.43
C VAL A 349 25.03 3.82 15.53
N PHE A 350 24.88 5.09 15.18
CA PHE A 350 26.01 6.03 15.04
C PHE A 350 26.00 7.19 16.04
N LYS A 351 24.87 7.49 16.69
CA LYS A 351 24.69 8.66 17.57
C LYS A 351 24.21 8.25 18.96
N GLN A 352 24.85 7.22 19.52
CA GLN A 352 24.45 6.64 20.81
C GLN A 352 24.82 7.53 22.01
N ASP A 353 25.82 8.42 21.84
CA ASP A 353 26.31 9.32 22.89
C ASP A 353 25.59 10.69 22.90
N ASP A 354 24.80 10.99 21.86
CA ASP A 354 24.09 12.27 21.69
C ASP A 354 22.80 12.37 22.55
N GLU A 355 22.53 11.37 23.41
CA GLU A 355 21.33 11.32 24.29
C GLU A 355 21.29 12.43 25.34
N SER A 356 22.35 13.23 25.52
CA SER A 356 22.41 14.30 26.52
C SER A 356 21.72 15.62 26.15
N GLU A 357 21.23 15.81 24.92
CA GLU A 357 20.73 17.12 24.46
C GLU A 357 19.21 17.20 24.22
N GLU A 358 18.48 16.07 24.17
CA GLU A 358 17.05 16.08 23.81
C GLU A 358 16.08 16.10 25.02
N GLU A 359 16.56 15.98 26.26
CA GLU A 359 15.70 16.04 27.47
C GLU A 359 15.42 17.47 27.98
N GLU A 360 16.00 18.52 27.37
CA GLU A 360 15.87 19.91 27.84
C GLU A 360 14.87 20.79 27.05
N GLU A 361 14.22 20.28 25.99
CA GLU A 361 13.21 21.05 25.24
C GLU A 361 11.89 20.29 25.13
N ASP A 362 11.10 20.30 26.21
CA ASP A 362 9.62 20.23 26.15
C ASP A 362 8.95 20.90 27.37
#